data_AF-A0A4T2B759-F1
#
_entry.id   AF-A0A4T2B759-F1
#
_cell.length_a   1.000
_cell.length_b   1.000
_cell.length_c   1.000
_cell.angle_alpha   90.00
_cell.angle_beta   90.00
_cell.angle_gamma   90.00
#
_symmetry.space_group_name_H-M   'P 1'
#
loop_
_entity.id
_entity.type
_entity.pdbx_description
1 polymer ?
#
loop_
_entity_poly.entity_id
_entity_poly.type
_entity_poly.pdbx_seq_one_letter_code
_entity_poly.pdbx_strand_id
1 'polypeptide(L)'
;MRRGLRVLTQTGLTLQLQLVEVTDDFILIRLRSNEMRPTGHRETQRPALMAEQFTLSDAKGMTANYVQISSGGGPFAGQIDLAFDRTPPIDLTATLSLSSEHTHLTFQV
;
A
#
# COMPACT_ATOMS: atom_id res chain seq x y z
N MET A 1 -21.28 -6.49 -8.76
CA MET A 1 -20.68 -7.27 -7.66
C MET A 1 -19.46 -6.52 -7.15
N ARG A 2 -19.42 -6.09 -5.88
CA ARG A 2 -18.16 -5.63 -5.28
C ARG A 2 -17.33 -6.88 -5.02
N ARG A 3 -16.25 -7.08 -5.77
CA ARG A 3 -15.29 -8.13 -5.40
C ARG A 3 -14.69 -7.73 -4.05
N GLY A 4 -14.60 -8.71 -3.17
CA GLY A 4 -14.20 -8.51 -1.78
C GLY A 4 -12.68 -8.55 -1.69
N LEU A 5 -12.09 -7.49 -1.18
CA LEU A 5 -10.66 -7.42 -0.89
C LEU A 5 -10.26 -8.57 0.06
N ARG A 6 -9.30 -9.39 -0.35
CA ARG A 6 -8.83 -10.53 0.43
C ARG A 6 -7.32 -10.54 0.54
N VAL A 7 -6.79 -10.33 1.74
CA VAL A 7 -5.38 -10.58 2.05
C VAL A 7 -5.15 -12.10 2.11
N LEU A 8 -4.13 -12.58 1.41
CA LEU A 8 -3.77 -13.99 1.35
C LEU A 8 -2.60 -14.30 2.27
N THR A 9 -1.53 -13.51 2.18
CA THR A 9 -0.34 -13.64 3.02
C THR A 9 0.23 -12.27 3.37
N GLN A 10 0.89 -12.19 4.52
CA GLN A 10 1.64 -11.02 4.93
C GLN A 10 2.86 -11.44 5.74
N THR A 11 4.00 -10.78 5.51
CA THR A 11 5.23 -10.93 6.30
C THR A 11 5.85 -9.57 6.60
N GLY A 12 6.65 -9.50 7.66
CA GLY A 12 7.27 -8.25 8.10
C GLY A 12 6.33 -7.38 8.93
N LEU A 13 6.37 -6.06 8.70
CA LEU A 13 5.57 -5.08 9.45
C LEU A 13 4.07 -5.34 9.30
N THR A 14 3.32 -5.16 10.39
CA THR A 14 1.88 -5.47 10.38
C THR A 14 1.09 -4.36 9.72
N LEU A 15 0.40 -4.73 8.63
CA LEU A 15 -0.46 -3.86 7.84
C LEU A 15 -1.89 -4.36 7.81
N GLN A 16 -2.83 -3.42 7.67
CA GLN A 16 -4.21 -3.71 7.32
C GLN A 16 -4.51 -3.06 5.97
N LEU A 17 -4.77 -3.87 4.95
CA LEU A 17 -5.28 -3.41 3.67
C LEU A 17 -6.75 -3.01 3.83
N GLN A 18 -7.06 -1.74 3.55
CA GLN A 18 -8.40 -1.19 3.78
C GLN A 18 -9.17 -0.97 2.47
N LEU A 19 -8.49 -0.50 1.43
CA LEU A 19 -9.10 -0.16 0.16
C LEU A 19 -8.09 -0.39 -0.97
N VAL A 20 -8.61 -0.88 -2.09
CA VAL A 20 -7.96 -0.79 -3.40
C VAL A 20 -8.97 -0.15 -4.34
N GLU A 21 -8.62 1.00 -4.88
CA GLU A 21 -9.44 1.74 -5.84
C GLU A 21 -8.66 1.87 -7.14
N VAL A 22 -9.34 1.65 -8.25
CA VAL A 22 -8.74 1.67 -9.58
C VAL A 22 -9.44 2.75 -10.37
N THR A 23 -8.67 3.74 -10.80
CA THR A 23 -9.11 4.83 -11.64
C THR A 23 -8.60 4.63 -13.07
N ASP A 24 -8.82 5.61 -13.93
CA ASP A 24 -8.28 5.56 -15.30
C ASP A 24 -6.75 5.58 -15.30
N ASP A 25 -6.15 6.42 -14.45
CA ASP A 25 -4.70 6.66 -14.44
C ASP A 25 -3.95 5.93 -13.32
N PHE A 26 -4.63 5.67 -12.19
CA PHE A 26 -3.98 5.20 -10.96
C PHE A 26 -4.63 3.97 -10.35
N ILE A 27 -3.78 3.18 -9.68
CA ILE A 27 -4.15 2.21 -8.66
C ILE A 27 -3.87 2.85 -7.30
N LEU A 28 -4.92 3.08 -6.52
CA LEU A 28 -4.86 3.68 -5.20
C LEU A 28 -5.03 2.59 -4.15
N ILE A 29 -4.09 2.50 -3.21
CA ILE A 29 -4.12 1.51 -2.14
C ILE A 29 -4.10 2.23 -0.80
N ARG A 30 -5.11 1.98 0.03
CA ARG A 30 -5.15 2.43 1.42
C ARG A 30 -4.76 1.30 2.36
N LEU A 31 -3.78 1.59 3.20
CA LEU A 31 -3.31 0.74 4.28
C LEU A 31 -3.52 1.44 5.62
N ARG A 32 -3.52 0.65 6.69
CA ARG A 32 -3.37 1.12 8.05
C ARG A 32 -2.23 0.39 8.74
N SER A 33 -1.37 1.14 9.42
CA SER A 33 -0.35 0.63 10.32
C SER A 33 -0.58 1.21 11.72
N ASN A 34 -0.39 0.38 12.73
CA ASN A 34 -0.36 0.83 14.13
C ASN A 34 1.08 1.13 14.59
N GLU A 35 2.08 0.84 13.75
CA GLU A 35 3.48 1.06 14.06
C GLU A 35 3.88 2.49 13.68
N MET A 36 4.08 3.32 14.69
CA MET A 36 4.43 4.73 14.53
C MET A 36 5.88 4.96 14.91
N ARG A 37 6.60 5.76 14.11
CA ARG A 37 7.97 6.18 14.39
C ARG A 37 8.05 7.71 14.58
N PRO A 38 8.89 8.20 15.49
CA PRO A 38 9.17 9.62 15.60
C PRO A 38 9.80 10.14 14.30
N THR A 39 9.41 11.34 13.86
CA THR A 39 10.04 12.01 12.71
C THR A 39 10.45 13.43 13.08
N GLY A 40 11.76 13.74 12.96
CA GLY A 40 12.32 15.08 13.17
C GLY A 40 12.45 15.54 14.64
N HIS A 41 12.81 16.81 14.83
CA HIS A 41 13.05 17.45 16.14
C HIS A 41 11.78 17.92 16.88
N ARG A 42 10.62 17.93 16.22
CA ARG A 42 9.30 18.06 16.86
C ARG A 42 8.64 16.70 16.74
N GLU A 43 8.13 16.15 17.84
CA GLU A 43 7.62 14.78 18.00
C GLU A 43 6.36 14.46 17.14
N THR A 44 6.39 14.72 15.85
CA THR A 44 5.38 14.23 14.92
C THR A 44 5.65 12.75 14.67
N GLN A 45 4.80 11.90 15.24
CA GLN A 45 4.79 10.48 14.92
C GLN A 45 4.19 10.27 13.53
N ARG A 46 4.87 9.47 12.70
CA ARG A 46 4.36 9.03 11.38
C ARG A 46 4.37 7.50 11.32
N PRO A 47 3.55 6.87 10.47
CA PRO A 47 3.64 5.43 10.25
C PRO A 47 5.07 5.03 9.85
N ALA A 48 5.60 3.94 10.41
CA ALA A 48 6.96 3.45 10.17
C ALA A 48 7.29 3.30 8.67
N LEU A 49 6.27 2.96 7.89
CA LEU A 49 6.31 2.69 6.46
C LEU A 49 6.43 3.95 5.58
N MET A 50 6.32 5.16 6.15
CA MET A 50 6.49 6.42 5.39
C MET A 50 7.89 6.59 4.78
N ALA A 51 8.89 5.89 5.32
CA ALA A 51 10.24 5.93 4.80
C ALA A 51 10.51 4.87 3.72
N GLU A 52 9.51 4.04 3.39
CA GLU A 52 9.70 2.88 2.53
C GLU A 52 9.32 3.17 1.07
N GLN A 53 10.01 2.47 0.17
CA GLN A 53 9.66 2.43 -1.24
C GLN A 53 8.83 1.18 -1.50
N PHE A 54 7.59 1.38 -1.94
CA PHE A 54 6.68 0.29 -2.24
C PHE A 54 6.73 -0.07 -3.72
N THR A 55 6.63 -1.36 -4.00
CA THR A 55 6.44 -1.92 -5.34
C THR A 55 5.13 -2.70 -5.36
N LEU A 56 4.31 -2.45 -6.38
CA LEU A 56 3.11 -3.23 -6.67
C LEU A 56 3.36 -4.08 -7.90
N SER A 57 3.08 -5.39 -7.82
CA SER A 57 3.19 -6.31 -8.95
C SER A 57 2.06 -7.32 -9.04
N ASP A 58 1.83 -7.88 -10.24
CA ASP A 58 0.94 -9.02 -10.45
C ASP A 58 1.68 -10.37 -10.47
N ALA A 59 0.92 -11.46 -10.52
CA ALA A 59 1.45 -12.82 -10.62
C ALA A 59 2.24 -13.11 -11.92
N LYS A 60 2.16 -12.24 -12.92
CA LYS A 60 2.94 -12.35 -14.18
C LYS A 60 4.28 -11.60 -14.08
N GLY A 61 4.54 -10.94 -12.95
CA GLY A 61 5.76 -10.18 -12.69
C GLY A 61 5.72 -8.75 -13.22
N MET A 62 4.56 -8.25 -13.65
CA MET A 62 4.44 -6.87 -14.11
C MET A 62 4.41 -5.93 -12.90
N THR A 63 5.24 -4.88 -12.90
CA THR A 63 5.34 -3.90 -11.81
C THR A 63 4.77 -2.53 -12.19
N ALA A 64 3.90 -1.97 -11.35
CA ALA A 64 3.39 -0.62 -11.54
C ALA A 64 4.40 0.39 -11.00
N ASN A 65 4.48 1.55 -11.66
CA ASN A 65 5.36 2.62 -11.22
C ASN A 65 4.79 3.26 -9.96
N TYR A 66 5.60 3.35 -8.91
CA TYR A 66 5.24 4.06 -7.70
C TYR A 66 5.24 5.57 -7.94
N VAL A 67 4.15 6.24 -7.55
CA VAL A 67 3.97 7.67 -7.76
C VAL A 67 4.14 8.42 -6.45
N GLN A 68 3.38 8.04 -5.42
CA GLN A 68 3.31 8.80 -4.18
C GLN A 68 2.90 7.93 -2.99
N ILE A 69 3.39 8.35 -1.81
CA ILE A 69 2.92 7.93 -0.50
C ILE A 69 2.45 9.14 0.29
N SER A 70 1.38 8.98 1.06
CA SER A 70 0.94 9.97 2.03
C SER A 70 0.40 9.30 3.29
N SER A 71 0.29 10.06 4.38
CA SER A 71 -0.32 9.56 5.62
C SER A 71 -1.30 10.56 6.21
N GLY A 72 -2.32 10.02 6.87
CA GLY A 72 -3.30 10.80 7.62
C GLY A 72 -2.75 11.28 8.98
N GLY A 73 -3.23 12.42 9.43
CA GLY A 73 -3.00 12.95 10.79
C GLY A 73 -4.25 12.84 11.69
N GLY A 74 -4.07 13.12 12.98
CA GLY A 74 -5.18 13.18 13.94
C GLY A 74 -5.96 11.84 14.02
N PRO A 75 -7.30 11.83 13.85
CA PRO A 75 -8.10 10.60 13.86
C PRO A 75 -7.70 9.56 12.80
N PHE A 76 -7.03 10.02 11.73
CA PHE A 76 -6.55 9.17 10.63
C PHE A 76 -5.07 8.80 10.79
N ALA A 77 -4.46 9.10 11.94
CA ALA A 77 -3.10 8.64 12.24
C ALA A 77 -3.00 7.12 12.05
N GLY A 78 -1.93 6.68 11.39
CA GLY A 78 -1.74 5.29 10.99
C GLY A 78 -2.23 4.96 9.58
N GLN A 79 -3.08 5.78 8.97
CA GLN A 79 -3.50 5.60 7.58
C GLN A 79 -2.36 5.96 6.63
N ILE A 80 -2.17 5.13 5.62
CA ILE A 80 -1.17 5.27 4.56
C ILE A 80 -1.91 5.11 3.23
N ASP A 81 -1.77 6.11 2.36
CA ASP A 81 -2.31 6.06 1.00
C ASP A 81 -1.15 5.97 0.01
N LEU A 82 -1.17 4.94 -0.84
CA LEU A 82 -0.22 4.68 -1.90
C LEU A 82 -0.89 4.90 -3.26
N ALA A 83 -0.17 5.54 -4.17
CA ALA A 83 -0.59 5.70 -5.55
C ALA A 83 0.44 5.07 -6.48
N PHE A 84 -0.04 4.26 -7.42
CA PHE A 84 0.75 3.65 -8.49
C PHE A 84 0.14 4.00 -9.84
N ASP A 85 0.99 4.23 -10.84
CA ASP A 85 0.55 4.41 -12.21
C ASP A 85 -0.05 3.10 -12.73
N ARG A 86 -1.14 3.20 -13.48
CA ARG A 86 -1.74 2.06 -14.17
C ARG A 86 -1.01 1.68 -15.46
N THR A 87 0.01 2.45 -15.84
CA THR A 87 0.86 2.19 -16.99
C THR A 87 2.27 1.85 -16.51
N PRO A 88 2.79 0.63 -16.75
CA PRO A 88 2.22 -0.42 -17.60
C PRO A 88 1.02 -1.15 -16.96
N PRO A 89 0.12 -1.75 -17.76
CA PRO A 89 -1.09 -2.40 -17.24
C PRO A 89 -0.76 -3.60 -16.35
N ILE A 90 -1.25 -3.55 -15.11
CA ILE A 90 -1.24 -4.65 -14.15
C ILE A 90 -2.53 -5.49 -14.28
N ASP A 91 -2.40 -6.82 -14.19
CA ASP A 91 -3.54 -7.73 -14.14
C ASP A 91 -4.18 -7.77 -12.74
N LEU A 92 -5.18 -6.92 -12.52
CA LEU A 92 -5.94 -6.83 -11.27
C LEU A 92 -6.83 -8.05 -10.99
N THR A 93 -6.99 -8.96 -11.96
CA THR A 93 -7.75 -10.20 -11.74
C THR A 93 -6.90 -11.30 -11.11
N ALA A 94 -5.57 -11.15 -11.17
CA ALA A 94 -4.61 -12.03 -10.53
C ALA A 94 -4.38 -11.65 -9.06
N THR A 95 -3.63 -12.51 -8.36
CA THR A 95 -3.06 -12.13 -7.06
C THR A 95 -2.05 -11.00 -7.28
N LEU A 96 -2.19 -9.95 -6.47
CA LEU A 96 -1.29 -8.81 -6.43
C LEU A 96 -0.33 -8.96 -5.26
N SER A 97 0.89 -8.45 -5.43
CA SER A 97 1.94 -8.37 -4.42
C SER A 97 2.29 -6.90 -4.18
N LEU A 98 2.20 -6.47 -2.94
CA LEU A 98 2.69 -5.18 -2.47
C LEU A 98 3.89 -5.44 -1.55
N SER A 99 5.07 -4.96 -1.95
CA SER A 99 6.31 -5.19 -1.20
C SER A 99 7.10 -3.92 -0.99
N SER A 100 7.87 -3.91 0.09
CA SER A 100 8.89 -2.92 0.41
C SER A 100 10.10 -3.63 1.03
N GLU A 101 11.04 -2.87 1.59
CA GLU A 101 12.17 -3.44 2.34
C GLU A 101 11.72 -4.26 3.57
N HIS A 102 10.68 -3.83 4.28
CA HIS A 102 10.28 -4.45 5.56
C HIS A 102 8.87 -5.04 5.57
N THR A 103 8.14 -5.00 4.46
CA THR A 103 6.83 -5.62 4.37
C THR A 103 6.62 -6.31 3.04
N HIS A 104 5.87 -7.40 3.08
CA HIS A 104 5.36 -8.06 1.89
C HIS A 104 3.94 -8.54 2.15
N LEU A 105 3.04 -8.19 1.24
CA LEU A 105 1.62 -8.47 1.31
C LEU A 105 1.15 -9.03 -0.04
N THR A 106 0.45 -10.15 -0.03
CA THR A 106 -0.28 -10.61 -1.21
C THR A 106 -1.78 -10.55 -0.99
N PHE A 107 -2.52 -10.12 -2.02
CA PHE A 107 -3.95 -9.90 -1.93
C PHE A 107 -4.67 -10.07 -3.28
N GLN A 108 -5.98 -10.20 -3.23
CA GLN A 108 -6.87 -10.24 -4.40
C GLN A 108 -7.94 -9.15 -4.26
N VAL A 109 -8.32 -8.58 -5.41
CA VAL A 109 -9.31 -7.49 -5.53
C VAL A 109 -10.61 -7.97 -6.14
#